data_AF-A0A8X6QC07-F1
#
_entry.id   AF-A0A8X6QC07-F1
#
_cell.length_a   1.000
_cell.length_b   1.000
_cell.length_c   1.000
_cell.angle_alpha   90.00
_cell.angle_beta   90.00
_cell.angle_gamma   90.00
#
_symmetry.space_group_name_H-M   'P 1'
#
loop_
_entity.id
_entity.type
_entity.pdbx_description
1 polymer ?
#
loop_
_entity_poly.entity_id
_entity_poly.type
_entity_poly.pdbx_seq_one_letter_code
_entity_poly.pdbx_strand_id
1 'polypeptide(L)' 'RFSGYAWRQATWDKEAEHLKNSVKDDETIDNSQFYQVGYEAPFEIFDRRNEIWMVKREGEELNTV' A
#
# COMPACT_ATOMS: atom_id res chain seq x y z
N ARG A 1 -1.78 3.35 5.72
CA ARG A 1 -2.78 4.36 5.30
C ARG A 1 -2.16 5.74 5.43
N PHE A 2 -2.52 6.68 4.56
CA PHE A 2 -2.06 8.06 4.62
C PHE A 2 -3.21 9.02 4.29
N SER A 3 -3.12 10.25 4.81
CA SER A 3 -4.09 11.32 4.61
C SER A 3 -3.57 12.37 3.62
N GLY A 4 -4.49 13.07 2.96
CA GLY A 4 -4.16 14.17 2.04
C GLY A 4 -4.28 13.80 0.57
N TYR A 5 -3.91 14.73 -0.31
CA TYR A 5 -4.13 14.60 -1.74
C TYR A 5 -3.07 13.73 -2.41
N ALA A 6 -3.52 12.62 -2.99
CA ALA A 6 -2.71 11.77 -3.86
C ALA A 6 -3.02 12.04 -5.34
N TRP A 7 -3.05 13.33 -5.72
CA TRP A 7 -3.39 13.75 -7.09
C TRP A 7 -2.30 13.46 -8.12
N ARG A 8 -1.07 13.20 -7.66
CA ARG A 8 0.09 12.94 -8.52
C ARG A 8 0.65 11.56 -8.19
N GLN A 9 1.10 10.84 -9.22
CA GLN A 9 1.75 9.55 -9.07
C GLN A 9 2.92 9.61 -8.07
N ALA A 10 3.68 10.70 -8.07
CA ALA A 10 4.79 10.92 -7.14
C ALA A 10 4.40 10.85 -5.65
N THR A 11 3.16 11.21 -5.28
CA THR A 11 2.69 11.05 -3.89
C THR A 11 2.53 9.57 -3.55
N TRP A 12 1.94 8.78 -4.46
CA TRP A 12 1.78 7.35 -4.28
C TRP A 12 3.13 6.63 -4.20
N ASP A 13 4.07 7.00 -5.07
CA ASP A 13 5.41 6.41 -5.10
C ASP A 13 6.17 6.68 -3.79
N LYS A 14 6.07 7.91 -3.27
CA LYS A 14 6.68 8.31 -2.00
C LYS A 14 6.10 7.51 -0.82
N GLU A 15 4.78 7.40 -0.73
CA GLU A 15 4.12 6.63 0.34
C GLU A 15 4.42 5.13 0.23
N ALA A 16 4.54 4.60 -0.99
CA ALA A 16 4.97 3.22 -1.23
C ALA A 16 6.42 2.99 -0.81
N GLU A 17 7.33 3.93 -1.05
CA GLU A 17 8.71 3.88 -0.59
C GLU A 17 8.80 3.92 0.95
N HIS A 18 7.98 4.75 1.60
CA HIS A 18 7.89 4.77 3.06
C HIS A 18 7.45 3.41 3.62
N LEU A 19 6.39 2.81 3.06
CA LEU A 19 5.95 1.48 3.47
C LEU A 19 7.06 0.44 3.20
N LYS A 20 7.68 0.46 2.01
CA LYS A 20 8.76 -0.45 1.62
C LYS A 20 9.89 -0.45 2.63
N ASN A 21 10.33 0.72 3.03
CA ASN A 21 11.43 0.88 3.98
C ASN A 21 11.06 0.39 5.38
N SER A 22 9.78 0.48 5.77
CA SER A 22 9.30 -0.01 7.08
C SER A 22 9.19 -1.52 7.18
N VAL A 23 9.02 -2.23 6.05
CA VAL A 23 8.87 -3.69 5.98
C VAL A 23 10.02 -4.38 5.24
N LYS A 24 11.12 -3.67 4.97
CA LYS A 24 12.22 -4.15 4.11
C LYS A 24 12.86 -5.46 4.58
N ASP A 25 12.78 -5.75 5.88
CA ASP A 25 13.36 -6.93 6.52
C ASP A 25 12.34 -8.09 6.66
N ASP A 26 11.10 -7.90 6.18
CA ASP A 26 10.07 -8.94 6.15
C ASP A 26 10.13 -9.71 4.83
N GLU A 27 10.72 -10.91 4.87
CA GLU A 27 10.86 -11.77 3.70
C GLU A 27 9.53 -12.37 3.22
N THR A 28 8.45 -12.27 3.99
CA THR A 28 7.12 -12.74 3.59
C THR A 28 6.40 -11.76 2.67
N ILE A 29 6.97 -10.56 2.46
CA ILE A 29 6.38 -9.49 1.65
C ILE A 29 7.16 -9.32 0.34
N ASP A 30 6.43 -9.25 -0.77
CA ASP A 30 6.94 -8.82 -2.06
C ASP A 30 6.86 -7.29 -2.16
N ASN A 31 8.03 -6.67 -2.20
CA ASN A 31 8.21 -5.22 -2.26
C ASN A 31 8.56 -4.70 -3.67
N SER A 32 8.35 -5.53 -4.71
CA SER A 32 8.55 -5.17 -6.11
C SER A 32 7.36 -4.43 -6.72
N GLN A 33 6.16 -4.64 -6.16
CA GLN A 33 4.91 -4.05 -6.63
C GLN A 33 4.05 -3.59 -5.45
N PHE A 34 3.14 -2.67 -5.71
CA PHE A 34 2.16 -2.20 -4.73
C PHE A 34 0.83 -1.86 -5.40
N TYR A 35 -0.25 -1.94 -4.62
CA TYR A 35 -1.57 -1.49 -5.01
C TYR A 35 -1.87 -0.13 -4.37
N GLN A 36 -2.58 0.71 -5.13
CA GLN A 36 -3.09 1.99 -4.67
C GLN A 36 -4.59 1.84 -4.41
N VAL A 37 -5.03 2.18 -3.21
CA VAL A 37 -6.45 2.19 -2.87
C VAL A 37 -6.84 3.62 -2.49
N GLY A 38 -7.59 4.27 -3.37
CA GLY A 38 -8.22 5.55 -3.10
C GLY A 38 -9.66 5.32 -2.68
N TYR A 39 -10.00 5.71 -1.46
CA TYR A 39 -11.39 5.76 -1.00
C TYR A 39 -11.95 7.17 -1.24
N GLU A 40 -13.29 7.26 -1.35
CA GLU A 40 -14.09 8.47 -1.64
C GLU A 40 -14.21 8.89 -3.11
N ALA A 41 -15.38 9.49 -3.44
CA ALA A 41 -15.68 10.04 -4.76
C ALA A 41 -14.76 11.24 -5.10
N PRO A 42 -14.53 11.54 -6.40
CA PRO A 42 -13.61 12.60 -6.84
C PRO A 42 -13.85 13.99 -6.24
N PHE A 43 -15.02 14.26 -5.63
CA PHE A 43 -15.40 15.56 -5.08
C PHE A 43 -15.44 15.66 -3.55
N GLU A 44 -15.16 14.59 -2.80
CA GLU A 44 -15.06 14.69 -1.33
C GLU A 44 -13.68 15.22 -0.95
N ILE A 45 -13.58 16.44 -0.43
CA ILE A 45 -12.28 17.12 -0.24
C ILE A 45 -11.71 16.89 1.18
N PHE A 46 -12.55 16.45 2.11
CA PHE A 46 -12.22 16.24 3.53
C PHE A 46 -12.32 14.74 3.88
N ASP A 47 -11.54 14.29 4.87
CA ASP A 47 -11.50 12.90 5.38
C ASP A 47 -11.17 11.79 4.35
N ARG A 48 -10.48 12.13 3.26
CA ARG A 48 -10.00 11.11 2.31
C ARG A 48 -9.04 10.12 2.97
N ARG A 49 -9.31 8.84 2.73
CA ARG A 49 -8.43 7.74 3.13
C ARG A 49 -7.78 7.16 1.87
N ASN A 50 -6.46 7.12 1.87
CA ASN A 50 -5.68 6.42 0.84
C ASN A 50 -4.82 5.33 1.49
N GLU A 51 -4.65 4.23 0.77
CA GLU A 51 -3.86 3.09 1.22
C GLU A 51 -2.88 2.63 0.14
N ILE A 52 -1.74 2.14 0.61
CA ILE A 52 -0.78 1.38 -0.18
C ILE A 52 -0.80 -0.04 0.37
N TRP A 53 -0.98 -1.03 -0.50
CA TRP A 53 -0.87 -2.44 -0.12
C TRP A 53 0.32 -3.08 -0.82
N MET A 54 1.11 -3.84 -0.07
CA MET A 54 2.17 -4.70 -0.60
C MET A 54 1.68 -6.14 -0.66
N VAL A 55 2.26 -6.91 -1.56
CA VAL A 55 1.82 -8.27 -1.82
C VAL A 55 2.49 -9.20 -0.82
N LYS A 56 1.74 -10.13 -0.23
CA LYS A 56 2.34 -11.24 0.51
C LYS A 56 2.91 -12.24 -0.50
N ARG A 57 4.16 -12.64 -0.35
CA ARG A 57 4.74 -13.71 -1.17
C ARG A 57 3.97 -15.01 -0.92
N GLU A 58 3.70 -15.74 -1.99
CA GLU A 58 3.18 -17.10 -1.87
C GLU A 58 4.26 -17.99 -1.25
N GLY A 59 3.98 -18.52 -0.06
CA GLY A 59 4.84 -19.38 0.72
C GLY A 59 4.00 -20.19 1.71
N GLU A 60 3.95 -21.51 1.49
CA GLU A 60 3.19 -22.57 2.15
C GLU A 60 1.85 -22.15 2.80
N GLU A 61 0.75 -22.39 2.09
CA GLU A 61 -0.53 -22.61 2.75
C GLU A 61 -0.33 -23.71 3.80
N LEU A 62 -0.46 -23.36 5.08
CA LEU A 62 -0.55 -24.32 6.16
C LEU A 62 -1.84 -25.12 5.96
N ASN A 63 -1.75 -26.19 5.16
CA ASN A 63 -2.72 -27.27 5.10
C ASN A 63 -2.77 -27.90 6.49
N THR A 64 -3.64 -27.36 7.34
CA THR A 64 -3.92 -27.93 8.65
C THR A 64 -4.86 -29.12 8.39
N VAL A 65 -4.30 -30.33 8.43
CA VAL A 65 -5.02 -31.61 8.33
C VAL A 65 -5.84 -31.84 9.60
#